data_AF-A0A7K2N022-F1
#
_entry.id   AF-A0A7K2N022-F1
#
_cell.length_a   1.000
_cell.length_b   1.000
_cell.length_c   1.000
_cell.angle_alpha   90.00
_cell.angle_beta   90.00
_cell.angle_gamma   90.00
#
_symmetry.space_group_name_H-M   'P 1'
#
loop_
_entity.id
_entity.type
_entity.pdbx_description
1 polymer ?
#
loop_
_entity_poly.entity_id
_entity_poly.type
_entity_poly.pdbx_seq_one_letter_code
_entity_poly.pdbx_strand_id
1 'polypeptide(L)'
;RTGRPVMVARVTREDLGRIARSPRAAELLGRAGVHSYLAVPLIARGEVLGALDLKRTTNPLPFGEDDLLLARELAARAALQIDNARWYQNARDTALTLQRSLLPSHPPVTGGLEVASRYQPAGGTSEVGGDWFDVI
;
A
#
# COMPACT_ATOMS: atom_id res chain seq x y z
N ARG A 1 3.72 -12.99 -12.87
CA ARG A 1 2.30 -12.88 -12.44
C ARG A 1 1.48 -12.49 -13.68
N THR A 2 0.41 -13.22 -14.01
CA THR A 2 -0.28 -13.17 -15.31
C THR A 2 -1.24 -11.99 -15.50
N GLY A 3 -1.43 -11.13 -14.50
CA GLY A 3 -2.31 -9.95 -14.59
C GLY A 3 -3.78 -10.30 -14.88
N ARG A 4 -4.17 -11.57 -14.74
CA ARG A 4 -5.51 -12.08 -15.06
C ARG A 4 -6.18 -12.62 -13.80
N PRO A 5 -7.52 -12.46 -13.68
CA PRO A 5 -8.28 -13.10 -12.63
C PRO A 5 -8.16 -14.63 -12.69
N VAL A 6 -8.27 -15.26 -11.53
CA VAL A 6 -8.34 -16.72 -11.37
C VAL A 6 -9.58 -17.05 -10.55
N MET A 7 -10.44 -17.92 -11.07
CA MET A 7 -11.64 -18.39 -10.38
C MET A 7 -11.62 -19.91 -10.33
N VAL A 8 -11.77 -20.46 -9.12
CA VAL A 8 -11.86 -21.90 -8.87
C VAL A 8 -13.20 -22.15 -8.19
N ALA A 9 -14.18 -22.59 -8.96
CA ALA A 9 -15.53 -22.84 -8.47
C ALA A 9 -15.55 -23.96 -7.41
N ARG A 10 -14.73 -25.00 -7.59
CA ARG A 10 -14.58 -26.12 -6.65
C ARG A 10 -13.11 -26.34 -6.33
N VAL A 11 -12.70 -25.98 -5.12
CA VAL A 11 -11.32 -26.09 -4.65
C VAL A 11 -11.01 -27.55 -4.28
N THR A 12 -9.97 -28.10 -4.89
CA THR A 12 -9.41 -29.42 -4.53
C THR A 12 -8.23 -29.28 -3.58
N ARG A 13 -7.75 -30.40 -3.01
CA ARG A 13 -6.56 -30.41 -2.17
C ARG A 13 -5.30 -29.94 -2.91
N GLU A 14 -5.21 -30.21 -4.21
CA GLU A 14 -4.12 -29.74 -5.05
C GLU A 14 -4.17 -28.22 -5.22
N ASP A 15 -5.37 -27.66 -5.39
CA ASP A 15 -5.57 -26.21 -5.52
C ASP A 15 -5.17 -25.46 -4.26
N LEU A 16 -5.36 -26.05 -3.07
CA LEU A 16 -4.94 -25.45 -1.79
C LEU A 16 -3.44 -25.10 -1.79
N GLY A 17 -2.60 -25.95 -2.40
CA GLY A 17 -1.17 -25.68 -2.53
C GLY A 17 -0.84 -24.53 -3.48
N ARG A 18 -1.69 -24.30 -4.49
CA ARG A 18 -1.52 -23.21 -5.48
C ARG A 18 -2.04 -21.87 -4.98
N ILE A 19 -3.16 -21.87 -4.24
CA ILE A 19 -3.81 -20.64 -3.75
C ILE A 19 -3.20 -20.14 -2.44
N ALA A 20 -2.57 -21.02 -1.66
CA ALA A 20 -1.96 -20.64 -0.40
C ALA A 20 -0.58 -20.01 -0.58
N ARG A 21 -0.23 -19.08 0.31
CA ARG A 21 1.09 -18.43 0.33
C ARG A 21 2.20 -19.31 0.92
N SER A 22 1.85 -20.40 1.58
CA SER A 22 2.78 -21.35 2.20
C SER A 22 2.09 -22.70 2.47
N PRO A 23 2.84 -23.79 2.70
CA PRO A 23 2.27 -25.08 3.07
C PRO A 23 1.38 -24.99 4.31
N ARG A 24 1.81 -24.22 5.33
CA ARG A 24 1.02 -23.99 6.53
C ARG A 24 -0.30 -23.27 6.25
N ALA A 25 -0.28 -22.28 5.35
CA ALA A 25 -1.51 -21.61 4.93
C ALA A 25 -2.44 -22.56 4.17
N ALA A 26 -1.91 -23.48 3.35
CA ALA A 26 -2.72 -24.47 2.63
C ALA A 26 -3.47 -25.40 3.61
N GLU A 27 -2.81 -25.86 4.67
CA GLU A 27 -3.45 -26.64 5.73
C GLU A 27 -4.59 -25.86 6.40
N LEU A 28 -4.37 -24.58 6.71
CA LEU A 28 -5.38 -23.73 7.35
C LEU A 28 -6.59 -23.51 6.43
N LEU A 29 -6.38 -23.30 5.12
CA LEU A 29 -7.47 -23.17 4.16
C LEU A 29 -8.27 -24.49 4.04
N GLY A 30 -7.58 -25.64 4.03
CA GLY A 30 -8.24 -26.95 4.03
C GLY A 30 -9.06 -27.19 5.31
N ARG A 31 -8.49 -26.90 6.48
CA ARG A 31 -9.20 -27.01 7.78
C ARG A 31 -10.38 -26.04 7.88
N ALA A 32 -10.27 -24.87 7.28
CA ALA A 32 -11.35 -23.89 7.23
C ALA A 32 -12.48 -24.29 6.25
N GLY A 33 -12.31 -25.38 5.49
CA GLY A 33 -13.33 -25.86 4.54
C GLY A 33 -13.46 -24.96 3.32
N VAL A 34 -12.37 -24.34 2.85
CA VAL A 34 -12.40 -23.52 1.63
C VAL A 34 -12.79 -24.40 0.44
N HIS A 35 -13.93 -24.09 -0.16
CA HIS A 35 -14.48 -24.86 -1.27
C HIS A 35 -14.60 -24.04 -2.57
N SER A 36 -14.48 -22.71 -2.52
CA SER A 36 -14.46 -21.86 -3.71
C SER A 36 -13.50 -20.68 -3.51
N TYR A 37 -12.81 -20.28 -4.58
CA TYR A 37 -11.76 -19.28 -4.57
C TYR A 37 -11.86 -18.33 -5.77
N LEU A 38 -11.62 -17.04 -5.52
CA LEU A 38 -11.56 -16.01 -6.54
C LEU A 38 -10.39 -15.07 -6.21
N ALA A 39 -9.47 -14.92 -7.15
CA ALA A 39 -8.39 -13.95 -7.07
C ALA A 39 -8.48 -12.97 -8.23
N VAL A 40 -8.42 -11.68 -7.91
CA VAL A 40 -8.43 -10.60 -8.90
C VAL A 40 -7.20 -9.73 -8.70
N PRO A 41 -6.42 -9.42 -9.74
CA PRO A 41 -5.23 -8.59 -9.61
C PRO A 41 -5.60 -7.14 -9.28
N LEU A 42 -4.80 -6.52 -8.42
CA LEU A 42 -4.85 -5.07 -8.15
C LEU A 42 -3.91 -4.39 -9.14
N ILE A 43 -4.46 -3.76 -10.18
CA ILE A 43 -3.68 -3.14 -11.25
C ILE A 43 -3.92 -1.64 -11.27
N ALA A 44 -2.84 -0.86 -11.18
CA ALA A 44 -2.88 0.59 -11.38
C ALA A 44 -1.81 0.98 -12.39
N ARG A 45 -2.15 1.84 -13.36
CA ARG A 45 -1.22 2.35 -14.39
C ARG A 45 -0.40 1.27 -15.13
N GLY A 46 -0.98 0.08 -15.29
CA GLY A 46 -0.34 -1.05 -15.97
C GLY A 46 0.51 -1.95 -15.06
N GLU A 47 0.69 -1.60 -13.78
CA GLU A 47 1.47 -2.39 -12.82
C GLU A 47 0.60 -3.20 -11.87
N VAL A 48 1.02 -4.44 -11.58
CA VAL A 48 0.35 -5.32 -10.62
C VAL A 48 0.86 -5.00 -9.21
N LEU A 49 0.05 -4.26 -8.44
CA LEU A 49 0.34 -3.90 -7.06
C LEU A 49 0.16 -5.08 -6.09
N GLY A 50 -0.70 -6.03 -6.44
CA GLY A 50 -1.07 -7.16 -5.59
C GLY A 50 -2.25 -7.96 -6.15
N ALA A 51 -2.98 -8.65 -5.27
CA ALA A 51 -4.20 -9.37 -5.59
C ALA A 51 -5.22 -9.28 -4.43
N LEU A 52 -6.51 -9.26 -4.79
CA LEU A 52 -7.63 -9.44 -3.89
C LEU A 52 -8.01 -10.93 -3.88
N ASP A 53 -7.72 -11.62 -2.78
CA ASP A 53 -7.98 -13.06 -2.63
C ASP A 53 -9.23 -13.34 -1.79
N LEU A 54 -10.29 -13.82 -2.43
CA LEU A 54 -11.58 -14.15 -1.83
C LEU A 54 -11.74 -15.68 -1.72
N LYS A 55 -12.27 -16.14 -0.58
CA LYS A 55 -12.54 -17.56 -0.30
C LYS A 55 -13.94 -17.73 0.25
N ARG A 56 -14.65 -18.78 -0.16
CA ARG A 56 -15.89 -19.24 0.48
C ARG A 56 -15.63 -20.52 1.27
N THR A 57 -16.20 -20.56 2.47
CA THR A 57 -16.13 -21.68 3.41
C THR A 57 -17.51 -22.13 3.83
N THR A 58 -18.36 -21.22 4.30
CA THR A 58 -19.70 -21.52 4.82
C THR A 58 -20.81 -21.35 3.78
N ASN A 59 -20.70 -20.37 2.89
CA ASN A 59 -21.68 -20.17 1.81
C ASN A 59 -21.52 -21.28 0.76
N PRO A 60 -22.49 -22.18 0.58
CA PRO A 60 -22.34 -23.34 -0.28
C PRO A 60 -22.25 -22.99 -1.78
N LEU A 61 -22.70 -21.81 -2.19
CA LEU A 61 -22.62 -21.38 -3.59
C LEU A 61 -21.16 -21.08 -3.95
N PRO A 62 -20.63 -21.58 -5.09
CA PRO A 62 -19.32 -21.16 -5.57
C PRO A 62 -19.36 -19.70 -6.06
N PHE A 63 -18.19 -19.06 -6.17
CA PHE A 63 -18.08 -17.79 -6.90
C PHE A 63 -18.47 -17.99 -8.37
N GLY A 64 -19.19 -17.01 -8.91
CA GLY A 64 -19.59 -16.95 -10.32
C GLY A 64 -19.14 -15.68 -11.02
N GLU A 65 -19.61 -15.50 -12.26
CA GLU A 65 -19.25 -14.35 -13.09
C GLU A 65 -19.66 -13.00 -12.48
N ASP A 66 -20.82 -12.94 -11.82
CA ASP A 66 -21.27 -11.70 -11.15
C ASP A 66 -20.35 -11.32 -9.98
N ASP A 67 -19.87 -12.33 -9.24
CA ASP A 67 -18.89 -12.12 -8.17
C ASP A 67 -17.55 -11.63 -8.76
N LEU A 68 -17.12 -12.21 -9.88
CA LEU A 68 -15.91 -11.78 -10.58
C LEU A 68 -16.03 -10.34 -11.07
N LEU A 69 -17.17 -9.96 -11.65
CA LEU A 69 -17.43 -8.60 -12.11
C LEU A 69 -17.33 -7.61 -10.94
N LEU A 70 -18.03 -7.89 -9.84
CA LEU A 70 -17.98 -7.04 -8.65
C LEU A 70 -16.58 -6.97 -8.05
N ALA A 71 -15.89 -8.11 -7.92
CA ALA A 71 -14.53 -8.16 -7.39
C ALA A 71 -13.54 -7.38 -8.27
N ARG A 72 -13.72 -7.36 -9.59
CA ARG A 72 -12.93 -6.54 -10.52
C ARG A 72 -13.14 -5.06 -10.31
N GLU A 73 -14.37 -4.62 -10.15
CA GLU A 73 -14.68 -3.21 -9.87
C GLU A 73 -14.07 -2.76 -8.53
N LEU A 74 -14.19 -3.58 -7.50
CA LEU A 74 -13.56 -3.32 -6.19
C LEU A 74 -12.04 -3.31 -6.28
N ALA A 75 -11.45 -4.28 -6.98
CA ALA A 75 -10.02 -4.38 -7.19
C ALA A 75 -9.45 -3.16 -7.94
N ALA A 76 -10.14 -2.68 -8.97
CA ALA A 76 -9.73 -1.50 -9.74
C ALA A 76 -9.70 -0.24 -8.86
N ARG A 77 -10.76 -0.01 -8.07
CA ARG A 77 -10.83 1.13 -7.15
C ARG A 77 -9.77 1.04 -6.06
N ALA A 78 -9.62 -0.13 -5.44
CA ALA A 78 -8.61 -0.36 -4.42
C ALA A 78 -7.19 -0.15 -4.96
N ALA A 79 -6.90 -0.63 -6.18
CA ALA A 79 -5.60 -0.48 -6.81
C ALA A 79 -5.24 1.00 -7.01
N LEU A 80 -6.17 1.82 -7.52
CA LEU A 80 -5.95 3.26 -7.68
C LEU A 80 -5.72 3.97 -6.35
N GLN A 81 -6.48 3.63 -5.31
CA GLN A 81 -6.29 4.24 -3.99
C GLN A 81 -4.96 3.85 -3.34
N ILE A 82 -4.54 2.59 -3.49
CA ILE A 82 -3.23 2.11 -3.01
C ILE A 82 -2.10 2.82 -3.76
N ASP A 83 -2.21 2.96 -5.09
CA ASP A 83 -1.25 3.69 -5.92
C ASP A 83 -1.12 5.15 -5.47
N ASN A 84 -2.25 5.84 -5.31
CA ASN A 84 -2.30 7.22 -4.86
C ASN A 84 -1.67 7.40 -3.48
N ALA A 85 -1.95 6.49 -2.54
CA ALA A 85 -1.37 6.54 -1.20
C ALA A 85 0.16 6.38 -1.23
N ARG A 86 0.67 5.43 -2.03
CA ARG A 86 2.12 5.24 -2.22
C ARG A 86 2.77 6.46 -2.87
N TRP A 87 2.13 7.02 -3.89
CA TRP A 87 2.63 8.21 -4.57
C TRP A 87 2.71 9.41 -3.63
N TYR A 88 1.65 9.66 -2.84
CA TYR A 88 1.63 10.74 -1.86
C TYR A 88 2.71 10.56 -0.78
N GLN A 89 2.89 9.33 -0.27
CA GLN A 89 3.97 9.02 0.68
C GLN A 89 5.36 9.33 0.10
N ASN A 90 5.62 8.89 -1.14
CA ASN A 90 6.90 9.15 -1.80
C ASN A 90 7.15 10.65 -2.04
N ALA A 91 6.11 11.39 -2.44
CA ALA A 91 6.19 12.84 -2.63
C ALA A 91 6.52 13.55 -1.31
N ARG A 92 5.87 13.14 -0.22
CA ARG A 92 6.11 13.67 1.13
C ARG A 92 7.53 13.37 1.62
N ASP A 93 8.01 12.14 1.46
CA ASP A 93 9.37 11.75 1.86
C ASP A 93 10.43 12.51 1.06
N THR A 94 10.18 12.74 -0.23
CA THR A 94 11.07 13.55 -1.09
C THR A 94 11.12 15.00 -0.61
N ALA A 95 9.96 15.62 -0.34
CA ALA A 95 9.89 16.99 0.17
C ALA A 95 10.61 17.13 1.52
N LEU A 96 10.41 16.19 2.45
CA LEU A 96 11.10 16.18 3.75
C LEU A 96 12.61 16.00 3.61
N THR A 97 13.06 15.18 2.67
CA THR A 97 14.49 14.97 2.42
C THR A 97 15.13 16.25 1.88
N LEU A 98 14.49 16.90 0.91
CA LEU A 98 14.94 18.19 0.36
C LEU A 98 14.97 19.27 1.45
N GLN A 99 13.90 19.40 2.22
CA GLN A 99 13.83 20.38 3.30
C GLN A 99 14.98 20.20 4.29
N ARG A 100 15.25 18.97 4.73
CA ARG A 100 16.38 18.66 5.63
C ARG A 100 17.73 19.00 5.02
N SER A 101 17.93 18.77 3.72
CA SER A 101 19.19 19.11 3.05
C SER A 101 19.43 20.61 2.90
N LEU A 102 18.35 21.41 2.91
CA LEU A 102 18.40 22.87 2.80
C LEU A 102 18.59 23.56 4.15
N LEU A 103 18.49 22.84 5.27
CA LEU A 103 18.78 23.40 6.59
C LEU A 103 20.29 23.65 6.73
N PRO A 104 20.72 24.86 7.13
CA PRO A 104 22.13 25.17 7.33
C PRO A 104 22.69 24.28 8.44
N SER A 105 23.63 23.42 8.08
CA SER A 105 24.28 22.48 9.01
C SER A 105 25.30 23.17 9.92
N HIS A 106 25.72 24.39 9.57
CA HIS A 106 26.71 25.19 10.28
C HIS A 106 26.30 26.67 10.13
N PRO A 107 26.15 27.44 11.23
CA PRO A 107 25.98 28.88 11.11
C PRO A 107 27.18 29.47 10.35
N PRO A 108 26.98 30.43 9.42
CA PRO A 108 28.11 31.15 8.86
C PRO A 108 28.89 31.82 10.00
N VAL A 109 30.20 31.57 10.07
CA VAL A 109 31.08 32.21 11.06
C VAL A 109 31.23 33.68 10.67
N THR A 110 30.39 34.53 11.25
CA THR A 110 30.53 35.98 11.20
C THR A 110 31.53 36.39 12.27
N GLY A 111 32.66 36.98 11.86
CA GLY A 111 33.76 37.33 12.77
C GLY A 111 33.29 38.16 13.97
N GLY A 112 33.29 37.53 15.15
CA GLY A 112 32.94 38.15 16.44
C GLY A 112 31.55 37.87 16.98
N LEU A 113 30.69 37.11 16.28
CA LEU A 113 29.32 36.79 16.71
C LEU A 113 29.12 35.27 16.88
N GLU A 114 28.53 34.85 18.01
CA GLU A 114 28.01 33.50 18.20
C GLU A 114 26.61 33.42 17.59
N VAL A 115 26.47 32.70 16.48
CA VAL A 115 25.17 32.51 15.82
C VAL A 115 24.63 31.13 16.17
N ALA A 116 23.47 31.08 16.81
CA ALA A 116 22.72 29.84 17.03
C ALA A 116 21.49 29.82 16.12
N SER A 117 21.25 28.71 15.42
CA SER A 117 20.02 28.49 14.65
C SER A 117 19.19 27.39 15.29
N ARG A 118 17.88 27.60 15.39
CA ARG A 118 16.93 26.57 15.83
C ARG A 118 15.81 26.45 14.80
N TYR A 119 15.75 25.30 14.14
CA TYR A 119 14.60 24.95 13.32
C TYR A 119 13.50 24.36 14.21
N GLN A 120 12.31 24.98 14.21
CA GLN A 120 11.12 24.44 14.86
C GLN A 120 9.99 24.30 13.85
N PRO A 121 9.66 23.06 13.40
CA PRO A 121 8.56 22.86 12.47
C PRO A 121 7.21 23.15 13.14
N ALA A 122 6.27 23.70 12.37
CA ALA A 122 4.87 23.80 12.79
C ALA A 122 4.27 22.38 12.91
N GLY A 123 3.74 22.04 14.09
CA GLY A 123 3.27 20.70 14.38
C GLY A 123 2.01 20.30 13.61
N GLY A 124 2.02 19.09 13.05
CA GLY A 124 0.92 18.12 13.04
C GLY A 124 -0.27 18.30 12.09
N THR A 125 -0.77 19.52 11.84
CA THR A 125 -2.07 19.69 11.13
C THR A 125 -2.09 20.76 10.04
N SER A 126 -0.98 21.45 9.79
CA SER A 126 -0.87 22.38 8.67
C SER A 126 0.48 22.16 7.98
N GLU A 127 0.46 21.52 6.82
CA GLU A 127 1.66 21.20 6.03
C GLU A 127 2.30 22.41 5.33
N VAL A 128 1.87 23.65 5.62
CA VAL A 128 2.48 24.86 5.04
C VAL A 128 2.49 25.98 6.08
N GLY A 129 3.67 26.26 6.67
CA GLY A 129 3.81 27.33 7.66
C GLY A 129 5.27 27.71 7.94
N GLY A 130 5.72 28.74 7.21
CA GLY A 130 6.88 29.62 7.37
C GLY A 130 8.01 29.24 8.34
N ASP A 131 9.20 29.08 7.78
CA ASP A 131 10.46 29.09 8.53
C ASP A 131 10.71 30.51 9.08
N TRP A 132 10.65 30.68 10.40
CA TRP A 132 11.03 31.93 11.06
C TRP A 132 12.52 31.85 11.44
N PHE A 133 13.33 32.76 10.90
CA PHE A 133 14.72 32.92 11.28
C PHE A 133 14.83 34.20 12.13
N ASP A 134 15.31 34.06 13.36
CA ASP A 134 15.70 35.19 14.22
C ASP A 134 17.22 35.11 14.47
N VAL A 135 17.88 36.26 14.48
CA VAL A 135 19.33 36.41 14.69
C VAL A 135 19.48 37.50 15.76
N ILE A 136 19.94 37.13 16.95
CA ILE A 136 20.23 38.05 18.06
C ILE A 136 21.74 38.25 18.16
#